data_AF-A0A5R8WKH4-F1
#
_entry.id   AF-A0A5R8WKH4-F1
#
_cell.length_a   1.000
_cell.length_b   1.000
_cell.length_c   1.000
_cell.angle_alpha   90.00
_cell.angle_beta   90.00
_cell.angle_gamma   90.00
#
_symmetry.space_group_name_H-M   'P 1'
#
loop_
_entity.id
_entity.type
_entity.pdbx_description
1 polymer ?
#
loop_
_entity_poly.entity_id
_entity_poly.type
_entity_poly.pdbx_seq_one_letter_code
_entity_poly.pdbx_strand_id
1 'polypeptide(L)'
;MNATYLLAGALALGLPVRAAAAETPGPYYRTTLGLSAGWGAPYGWGLDVGHFFSERLEGTVGGGLAASGAKAGVGARYFLLPQRATSPYFGLNAVYSGRLRDQNASVSGDVPYDVRPGAVLHLRSGLRWQSDRVGFLGTLGYGLRLSGYPIRFHEPAEGQAAPRPETVRTARAFAPGGLEISFGLSIGLGPRR
;
A
#
# COMPACT_ATOMS: atom_id res chain seq x y z
N MET A 1 40.31 25.18 25.06
CA MET A 1 40.58 26.47 24.36
C MET A 1 39.97 26.36 22.97
N ASN A 2 39.03 27.16 22.45
CA ASN A 2 38.08 28.16 22.95
C ASN A 2 36.98 28.21 21.87
N ALA A 3 35.76 27.77 22.17
CA ALA A 3 34.58 27.95 21.30
C ALA A 3 33.57 28.91 21.97
N THR A 4 34.09 29.88 22.72
CA THR A 4 33.29 30.76 23.59
C THR A 4 33.02 32.13 22.97
N TYR A 5 33.41 32.37 21.71
CA TYR A 5 33.32 33.71 21.09
C TYR A 5 32.23 33.89 20.02
N LEU A 6 31.33 32.92 19.81
CA LEU A 6 30.24 33.08 18.83
C LEU A 6 28.85 33.32 19.43
N LEU A 7 28.71 33.40 20.77
CA LEU A 7 27.43 33.70 21.41
C LEU A 7 27.20 35.18 21.75
N ALA A 8 28.19 36.05 21.62
CA ALA A 8 28.06 37.45 22.06
C ALA A 8 27.40 38.39 21.05
N GLY A 9 27.19 37.98 19.79
CA GLY A 9 26.65 38.86 18.74
C GLY A 9 25.13 38.81 18.54
N ALA A 10 24.47 37.69 18.89
CA ALA A 10 23.06 37.46 18.54
C ALA A 10 22.06 38.03 19.55
N LEU A 11 22.49 38.40 20.76
CA LEU A 11 21.63 38.99 21.79
C LEU A 11 21.32 40.48 21.55
N ALA A 12 22.03 41.16 20.63
CA ALA A 12 21.88 42.60 20.41
C ALA A 12 20.72 42.99 19.46
N LEU A 13 20.02 42.03 18.85
CA LEU A 13 19.00 42.31 17.82
C LEU A 13 17.58 41.88 18.16
N GLY A 14 17.32 41.31 19.35
CA GLY A 14 15.96 40.90 19.74
C GLY A 14 15.26 39.96 18.76
N LEU A 15 16.01 39.33 17.84
CA LEU A 15 15.47 38.41 16.87
C LEU A 15 15.17 37.09 17.60
N PRO A 16 13.94 36.56 17.50
CA PRO A 16 13.66 35.25 18.03
C PRO A 16 14.52 34.25 17.25
N VAL A 17 15.59 33.78 17.87
CA VAL A 17 16.25 32.54 17.46
C VAL A 17 15.22 31.45 17.71
N ARG A 18 14.39 31.18 16.71
CA ARG A 18 13.54 30.00 16.68
C ARG A 18 14.51 28.84 16.62
N ALA A 19 14.90 28.33 17.79
CA ALA A 19 15.57 27.05 17.89
C ALA A 19 14.69 26.07 17.13
N ALA A 20 15.17 25.61 15.97
CA ALA A 20 14.60 24.44 15.34
C ALA A 20 14.74 23.35 16.40
N ALA A 21 13.63 22.96 17.02
CA ALA A 21 13.63 21.83 17.92
C ALA A 21 14.26 20.68 17.12
N ALA A 22 15.40 20.18 17.58
CA ALA A 22 16.02 19.03 16.96
C ALA A 22 14.99 17.89 17.05
N GLU A 23 14.35 17.56 15.93
CA GLU A 23 13.46 16.41 15.83
C GLU A 23 14.33 15.20 16.16
N THR A 24 14.04 14.54 17.28
CA THR A 24 14.69 13.29 17.64
C THR A 24 14.52 12.33 16.47
N PRO A 25 15.60 11.68 15.98
CA PRO A 25 15.52 10.75 14.86
C PRO A 25 14.36 9.78 15.07
N GLY A 26 13.34 9.85 14.20
CA GLY A 26 12.21 8.96 14.28
C GLY A 26 12.68 7.50 14.16
N PRO A 27 11.89 6.51 14.60
CA PRO A 27 12.28 5.11 14.50
C PRO A 27 12.45 4.60 13.05
N TYR A 28 12.28 5.46 12.04
CA TYR A 28 12.12 5.10 10.64
C TYR A 28 13.45 5.01 9.89
N TYR A 29 13.47 4.06 8.96
CA TYR A 29 14.56 3.90 8.00
C TYR A 29 14.19 4.61 6.72
N ARG A 30 15.18 5.19 6.05
CA ARG A 30 14.94 5.97 4.83
C ARG A 30 14.32 5.13 3.72
N THR A 31 14.73 3.86 3.64
CA THR A 31 14.20 2.89 2.68
C THR A 31 13.65 1.69 3.43
N THR A 32 12.55 1.12 2.95
CA THR A 32 11.90 -0.04 3.55
C THR A 32 11.65 -1.10 2.49
N LEU A 33 11.73 -2.37 2.88
CA LEU A 33 11.21 -3.50 2.12
C LEU A 33 9.91 -3.96 2.79
N GLY A 34 8.82 -3.89 2.05
CA GLY A 34 7.49 -4.32 2.46
C GLY A 34 7.15 -5.70 1.91
N LEU A 35 6.51 -6.50 2.76
CA LEU A 35 5.76 -7.69 2.41
C LEU A 35 4.31 -7.42 2.79
N SER A 36 3.36 -7.70 1.91
CA SER A 36 1.95 -7.50 2.22
C SER A 36 1.09 -8.65 1.72
N ALA A 37 0.04 -8.94 2.48
CA ALA A 37 -0.99 -9.89 2.12
C ALA A 37 -2.34 -9.40 2.64
N GLY A 38 -3.40 -9.61 1.87
CA GLY A 38 -4.72 -9.21 2.30
C GLY A 38 -5.78 -9.30 1.23
N TRP A 39 -7.01 -9.21 1.67
CA TRP A 39 -8.16 -9.10 0.81
C TRP A 39 -8.20 -7.72 0.17
N GLY A 40 -8.38 -7.66 -1.16
CA GLY A 40 -8.43 -6.38 -1.87
C GLY A 40 -7.14 -5.56 -1.79
N ALA A 41 -6.03 -6.15 -1.31
CA ALA A 41 -4.76 -5.44 -1.16
C ALA A 41 -4.22 -4.95 -2.51
N PRO A 42 -3.57 -3.78 -2.56
CA PRO A 42 -3.05 -3.20 -3.79
C PRO A 42 -2.06 -4.13 -4.50
N TYR A 43 -1.22 -4.86 -3.75
CA TYR A 43 -0.26 -5.80 -4.34
C TYR A 43 -0.62 -7.27 -4.09
N GLY A 44 -1.84 -7.56 -3.63
CA GLY A 44 -2.27 -8.92 -3.28
C GLY A 44 -1.36 -9.55 -2.23
N TRP A 45 -0.80 -10.70 -2.56
CA TRP A 45 0.37 -11.29 -1.91
C TRP A 45 1.61 -10.76 -2.64
N GLY A 46 2.28 -9.79 -2.04
CA GLY A 46 3.26 -9.00 -2.79
C GLY A 46 4.35 -8.36 -1.95
N LEU A 47 5.26 -7.74 -2.68
CA LEU A 47 6.43 -7.02 -2.19
C LEU A 47 6.34 -5.55 -2.60
N ASP A 48 6.77 -4.66 -1.74
CA ASP A 48 6.97 -3.25 -2.07
C ASP A 48 8.30 -2.72 -1.54
N VAL A 49 8.83 -1.70 -2.21
CA VAL A 49 9.95 -0.91 -1.71
C VAL A 49 9.41 0.48 -1.39
N GLY A 50 9.60 0.90 -0.14
CA GLY A 50 9.24 2.22 0.35
C GLY A 50 10.45 3.14 0.46
N HIS A 51 10.26 4.43 0.18
CA HIS A 51 11.27 5.47 0.40
C HIS A 51 10.64 6.71 1.02
N PHE A 52 11.19 7.16 2.15
CA PHE A 52 10.75 8.37 2.84
C PHE A 52 11.35 9.62 2.18
N PHE A 53 10.50 10.40 1.51
CA PHE A 53 10.84 11.71 0.94
C PHE A 53 10.86 12.79 2.03
N SER A 54 9.98 12.67 3.03
CA SER A 54 9.98 13.51 4.24
C SER A 54 9.77 12.63 5.47
N GLU A 55 9.70 13.22 6.67
CA GLU A 55 9.43 12.44 7.90
C GLU A 55 8.07 11.74 7.89
N ARG A 56 7.12 12.32 7.13
CA ARG A 56 5.73 11.85 7.09
C ARG A 56 5.36 11.19 5.78
N LEU A 57 6.07 11.48 4.69
CA LEU A 57 5.71 11.01 3.35
C LEU A 57 6.66 9.92 2.88
N GLU A 58 6.11 8.72 2.70
CA GLU A 58 6.75 7.57 2.07
C GLU A 58 6.16 7.35 0.68
N GLY A 59 7.01 7.30 -0.35
CA GLY A 59 6.64 6.74 -1.66
C GLY A 59 6.87 5.24 -1.68
N THR A 60 6.04 4.52 -2.42
CA THR A 60 6.12 3.05 -2.54
C THR A 60 6.02 2.64 -4.00
N VAL A 61 6.77 1.60 -4.37
CA VAL A 61 6.62 0.89 -5.64
C VAL A 61 6.62 -0.59 -5.34
N GLY A 62 5.72 -1.34 -5.96
CA GLY A 62 5.58 -2.75 -5.62
C GLY A 62 4.78 -3.55 -6.63
N GLY A 63 4.70 -4.83 -6.34
CA GLY A 63 3.95 -5.77 -7.13
C GLY A 63 3.79 -7.11 -6.44
N GLY A 64 2.90 -7.93 -6.97
CA GLY A 64 2.58 -9.22 -6.39
C GLY A 64 1.48 -9.94 -7.16
N LEU A 65 0.93 -10.96 -6.52
CA LEU A 65 -0.06 -11.84 -7.10
C LEU A 65 -1.36 -11.78 -6.31
N ALA A 66 -2.48 -11.75 -7.02
CA ALA A 66 -3.81 -11.86 -6.45
C ALA A 66 -4.64 -12.87 -7.24
N ALA A 67 -5.83 -13.21 -6.73
CA ALA A 67 -6.80 -14.01 -7.47
C ALA A 67 -7.20 -13.37 -8.82
N SER A 68 -7.07 -12.06 -8.95
CA SER A 68 -7.31 -11.30 -10.18
C SER A 68 -6.12 -11.25 -11.16
N GLY A 69 -5.00 -11.88 -10.81
CA GLY A 69 -3.78 -11.92 -11.61
C GLY A 69 -2.61 -11.17 -10.98
N ALA A 70 -1.61 -10.86 -11.80
CA ALA A 70 -0.43 -10.12 -11.39
C ALA A 70 -0.77 -8.63 -11.20
N LYS A 71 -0.18 -8.00 -10.18
CA LYS A 71 -0.38 -6.59 -9.87
C LYS A 71 0.96 -5.88 -9.79
N ALA A 72 1.02 -4.66 -10.31
CA ALA A 72 2.17 -3.77 -10.16
C ALA A 72 1.69 -2.33 -10.05
N GLY A 73 2.40 -1.50 -9.30
CA GLY A 73 1.99 -0.13 -9.13
C GLY A 73 2.88 0.70 -8.24
N VAL A 74 2.41 1.91 -8.00
CA VAL A 74 3.06 2.90 -7.14
C VAL A 74 2.06 3.44 -6.14
N GLY A 75 2.54 4.01 -5.06
CA GLY A 75 1.70 4.70 -4.10
C GLY A 75 2.46 5.58 -3.15
N ALA A 76 1.72 6.22 -2.25
CA ALA A 76 2.26 7.05 -1.20
C ALA A 76 1.54 6.76 0.11
N ARG A 77 2.24 6.94 1.24
CA ARG A 77 1.71 6.87 2.60
C ARG A 77 2.11 8.13 3.35
N TYR A 78 1.13 8.76 4.01
CA TYR A 78 1.33 9.91 4.89
C TYR A 78 1.09 9.50 6.34
N PHE A 79 2.13 9.56 7.17
CA PHE A 79 2.10 9.21 8.58
C PHE A 79 1.77 10.43 9.45
N LEU A 80 0.78 10.30 10.34
CA LEU A 80 0.35 11.40 11.21
C LEU A 80 1.30 11.64 12.37
N LEU A 81 1.89 10.59 12.92
CA LEU A 81 2.70 10.61 14.14
C LEU A 81 4.01 9.81 13.95
N PRO A 82 4.86 10.19 12.97
CA PRO A 82 6.04 9.41 12.59
C PRO A 82 7.05 9.17 13.73
N GLN A 83 7.10 10.08 14.70
CA GLN A 83 7.95 10.01 15.87
C GLN A 83 7.53 8.94 16.88
N ARG A 84 6.32 8.38 16.77
CA ARG A 84 5.82 7.33 17.66
C ARG A 84 6.05 5.96 17.05
N ALA A 85 6.26 4.97 17.93
CA ALA A 85 6.33 3.57 17.53
C ALA A 85 5.06 3.11 16.80
N THR A 86 3.89 3.66 17.19
CA THR A 86 2.63 3.46 16.47
C THR A 86 2.19 4.76 15.82
N SER A 87 2.07 4.78 14.49
CA SER A 87 1.56 5.92 13.74
C SER A 87 0.38 5.52 12.86
N PRO A 88 -0.76 6.22 12.97
CA PRO A 88 -1.77 6.19 11.94
C PRO A 88 -1.24 6.76 10.63
N TYR A 89 -1.79 6.28 9.52
CA TYR A 89 -1.44 6.76 8.20
C TYR A 89 -2.63 6.76 7.25
N PHE A 90 -2.53 7.60 6.23
CA PHE A 90 -3.37 7.57 5.03
C PHE A 90 -2.52 7.22 3.82
N GLY A 91 -3.07 6.48 2.87
CA GLY A 91 -2.35 6.04 1.70
C GLY A 91 -3.16 6.12 0.42
N LEU A 92 -2.45 6.24 -0.68
CA LEU A 92 -2.99 6.19 -2.03
C LEU A 92 -2.11 5.26 -2.86
N ASN A 93 -2.69 4.27 -3.55
CA ASN A 93 -1.95 3.42 -4.47
C ASN A 93 -2.65 3.38 -5.83
N ALA A 94 -1.91 3.63 -6.91
CA ALA A 94 -2.34 3.40 -8.28
C ALA A 94 -1.73 2.08 -8.75
N VAL A 95 -2.58 1.10 -8.98
CA VAL A 95 -2.18 -0.27 -9.31
C VAL A 95 -2.76 -0.67 -10.64
N TYR A 96 -1.92 -1.26 -11.49
CA TYR A 96 -2.35 -1.97 -12.67
C TYR A 96 -2.41 -3.47 -12.36
N SER A 97 -3.58 -4.07 -12.58
CA SER A 97 -3.77 -5.52 -12.56
C SER A 97 -3.61 -6.03 -13.98
N GLY A 98 -2.66 -6.93 -14.20
CA GLY A 98 -2.47 -7.67 -15.45
C GLY A 98 -3.12 -9.06 -15.40
N ARG A 99 -3.30 -9.67 -16.56
CA ARG A 99 -3.75 -11.06 -16.68
C ARG A 99 -2.54 -11.99 -16.68
N LEU A 100 -2.58 -13.04 -15.86
CA LEU A 100 -1.68 -14.18 -16.04
C LEU A 100 -2.24 -15.07 -17.15
N ARG A 101 -1.40 -15.47 -18.13
CA ARG A 101 -1.81 -16.46 -19.13
C ARG A 101 -2.32 -17.71 -18.39
N ASP A 102 -3.44 -18.25 -18.85
CA ASP A 102 -4.05 -19.52 -18.40
C ASP A 102 -4.76 -19.56 -17.04
N GLN A 103 -5.21 -18.42 -16.49
CA GLN A 103 -6.12 -18.43 -15.33
C GLN A 103 -7.59 -18.62 -15.73
N ASN A 104 -7.99 -19.85 -16.04
CA ASN A 104 -9.39 -20.26 -16.03
C ASN A 104 -9.82 -20.53 -14.58
N ALA A 105 -10.26 -19.50 -13.86
CA ALA A 105 -10.81 -19.68 -12.53
C ALA A 105 -12.23 -20.26 -12.65
N SER A 106 -12.41 -21.52 -12.28
CA SER A 106 -13.74 -22.12 -12.08
C SER A 106 -14.01 -22.25 -10.58
N VAL A 107 -15.18 -21.81 -10.14
CA VAL A 107 -15.66 -22.08 -8.78
C VAL A 107 -16.57 -23.29 -8.90
N SER A 108 -16.17 -24.42 -8.32
CA SER A 108 -16.99 -25.64 -8.22
C SER A 108 -17.66 -26.13 -9.52
N GLY A 109 -16.94 -26.12 -10.64
CA GLY A 109 -17.42 -26.70 -11.91
C GLY A 109 -18.43 -25.84 -12.68
N ASP A 110 -18.64 -24.57 -12.28
CA ASP A 110 -19.41 -23.59 -13.05
C ASP A 110 -18.59 -22.98 -14.21
N VAL A 111 -19.30 -22.21 -15.06
CA VAL A 111 -18.75 -21.52 -16.23
C VAL A 111 -17.47 -20.74 -15.87
N PRO A 112 -16.35 -20.93 -16.61
CA PRO A 112 -15.12 -20.21 -16.35
C PRO A 112 -15.35 -18.70 -16.51
N TYR A 113 -14.61 -17.90 -15.74
CA TYR A 113 -14.60 -16.46 -15.89
C TYR A 113 -13.19 -15.92 -16.03
N ASP A 114 -13.06 -14.90 -16.88
CA ASP A 114 -11.83 -14.19 -17.16
C ASP A 114 -11.80 -12.89 -16.35
N VAL A 115 -10.67 -12.61 -15.70
CA VAL A 115 -10.40 -11.31 -15.08
C VAL A 115 -9.58 -10.45 -16.04
N ARG A 116 -10.15 -9.32 -16.43
CA ARG A 116 -9.55 -8.37 -17.35
C ARG A 116 -8.52 -7.49 -16.65
N PRO A 117 -7.43 -7.15 -17.35
CA PRO A 117 -6.52 -6.14 -16.88
C PRO A 117 -7.22 -4.81 -16.64
N GLY A 118 -6.76 -4.08 -15.63
CA GLY A 118 -7.41 -2.84 -15.23
C GLY A 118 -6.61 -2.04 -14.22
N ALA A 119 -6.83 -0.72 -14.22
CA ALA A 119 -6.24 0.18 -13.25
C ALA A 119 -7.18 0.36 -12.06
N VAL A 120 -6.64 0.30 -10.84
CA VAL A 120 -7.36 0.49 -9.59
C VAL A 120 -6.62 1.51 -8.74
N LEU A 121 -7.35 2.49 -8.24
CA LEU A 121 -6.87 3.47 -7.28
C LEU A 121 -7.34 3.06 -5.88
N HIS A 122 -6.42 2.72 -5.00
CA HIS A 122 -6.70 2.35 -3.62
C HIS A 122 -6.56 3.57 -2.72
N LEU A 123 -7.63 3.90 -1.99
CA LEU A 123 -7.62 4.82 -0.87
C LEU A 123 -7.47 3.99 0.41
N ARG A 124 -6.49 4.32 1.23
CA ARG A 124 -6.05 3.47 2.34
C ARG A 124 -5.92 4.27 3.61
N SER A 125 -6.19 3.60 4.72
CA SER A 125 -5.93 4.10 6.06
C SER A 125 -5.47 2.95 6.93
N GLY A 126 -4.63 3.22 7.91
CA GLY A 126 -4.13 2.13 8.74
C GLY A 126 -3.30 2.60 9.91
N LEU A 127 -2.78 1.62 10.61
CA LEU A 127 -1.83 1.79 11.70
C LEU A 127 -0.55 1.08 11.32
N ARG A 128 0.57 1.79 11.46
CA ARG A 128 1.91 1.20 11.42
C ARG A 128 2.42 1.13 12.85
N TRP A 129 2.83 -0.05 13.27
CA TRP A 129 3.67 -0.24 14.45
C TRP A 129 5.10 -0.52 14.00
N GLN A 130 6.10 0.06 14.65
CA GLN A 130 7.50 -0.16 14.33
C GLN A 130 8.36 -0.24 15.59
N SER A 131 9.20 -1.29 15.62
CA SER A 131 10.23 -1.52 16.60
C SER A 131 11.56 -1.73 15.89
N ASP A 132 12.42 -0.71 15.95
CA ASP A 132 13.68 -0.66 15.21
C ASP A 132 13.49 -0.90 13.69
N ARG A 133 14.11 -1.95 13.13
CA ARG A 133 14.08 -2.27 11.70
C ARG A 133 12.76 -2.91 11.28
N VAL A 134 12.02 -3.50 12.22
CA VAL A 134 10.84 -4.28 11.89
C VAL A 134 9.61 -3.48 12.21
N GLY A 135 8.72 -3.36 11.23
CA GLY A 135 7.42 -2.73 11.40
C GLY A 135 6.32 -3.61 10.85
N PHE A 136 5.13 -3.40 11.36
CA PHE A 136 3.90 -4.06 10.94
C PHE A 136 2.88 -3.01 10.55
N LEU A 137 2.11 -3.28 9.52
CA LEU A 137 1.06 -2.41 9.02
C LEU A 137 -0.26 -3.17 9.05
N GLY A 138 -1.26 -2.63 9.73
CA GLY A 138 -2.65 -3.05 9.60
C GLY A 138 -3.40 -2.01 8.78
N THR A 139 -4.10 -2.42 7.73
CA THR A 139 -4.66 -1.50 6.74
C THR A 139 -6.10 -1.84 6.39
N LEU A 140 -6.92 -0.80 6.28
CA LEU A 140 -8.26 -0.82 5.75
C LEU A 140 -8.35 0.18 4.60
N GLY A 141 -9.08 -0.15 3.54
CA GLY A 141 -9.17 0.73 2.39
C GLY A 141 -10.29 0.40 1.43
N TYR A 142 -10.30 1.11 0.32
CA TYR A 142 -11.23 0.89 -0.77
C TYR A 142 -10.55 1.16 -2.12
N GLY A 143 -10.65 0.19 -3.02
CA GLY A 143 -10.16 0.28 -4.40
C GLY A 143 -11.23 0.77 -5.36
N LEU A 144 -11.02 1.96 -5.92
CA LEU A 144 -11.79 2.53 -7.01
C LEU A 144 -11.25 2.01 -8.34
N ARG A 145 -12.09 1.30 -9.09
CA ARG A 145 -11.74 0.87 -10.45
C ARG A 145 -11.76 2.07 -11.38
N LEU A 146 -10.67 2.27 -12.12
CA LEU A 146 -10.57 3.30 -13.15
C LEU A 146 -10.89 2.76 -14.54
N SER A 147 -10.88 1.44 -14.71
CA SER A 147 -11.28 0.73 -15.93
C SER A 147 -12.64 0.04 -15.76
N GLY A 148 -13.29 -0.31 -16.88
CA GLY A 148 -14.63 -0.94 -16.90
C GLY A 148 -14.73 -2.31 -16.22
N TYR A 149 -15.85 -3.00 -16.43
CA TYR A 149 -16.15 -4.26 -15.73
C TYR A 149 -15.03 -5.31 -15.90
N PRO A 150 -14.37 -5.72 -14.79
CA PRO A 150 -13.18 -6.55 -14.88
C PRO A 150 -13.50 -8.04 -15.03
N ILE A 151 -14.74 -8.48 -14.84
CA ILE A 151 -15.11 -9.89 -14.98
C ILE A 151 -15.85 -10.07 -16.29
N ARG A 152 -15.39 -11.02 -17.10
CA ARG A 152 -16.18 -11.58 -18.20
C ARG A 152 -16.44 -13.05 -17.92
N PHE A 153 -17.71 -13.39 -17.78
CA PHE A 153 -18.12 -14.79 -17.83
C PHE A 153 -18.08 -15.22 -19.29
N HIS A 154 -17.53 -16.41 -19.55
CA HIS A 154 -17.66 -16.99 -20.88
C HIS A 154 -19.15 -17.25 -21.18
N GLU A 155 -19.55 -17.14 -22.45
CA GLU A 155 -20.88 -17.59 -22.84
C GLU A 155 -20.99 -19.08 -22.52
N PRO A 156 -22.08 -19.53 -21.88
CA PRO A 156 -22.28 -20.94 -21.59
C PRO A 156 -22.24 -21.72 -22.91
N ALA A 157 -21.49 -22.82 -22.95
CA ALA A 157 -21.54 -23.73 -24.09
C ALA A 157 -22.98 -24.23 -24.28
N GLU A 158 -23.36 -24.58 -25.51
CA GLU A 158 -24.71 -25.04 -25.84
C GLU A 158 -25.15 -26.17 -24.86
N GLY A 159 -26.19 -25.90 -24.07
CA GLY A 159 -26.69 -26.82 -23.02
C GLY A 159 -26.20 -26.56 -21.59
N GLN A 160 -25.32 -25.58 -21.33
CA GLN A 160 -24.93 -25.17 -19.98
C GLN A 160 -25.85 -24.08 -19.40
N ALA A 161 -26.19 -24.22 -18.12
CA ALA A 161 -26.98 -23.22 -17.40
C ALA A 161 -26.18 -21.92 -17.22
N ALA A 162 -26.89 -20.79 -17.21
CA ALA A 162 -26.31 -19.48 -16.88
C ALA A 162 -25.58 -19.51 -15.51
N PRO A 163 -24.52 -18.71 -15.32
CA PRO A 163 -23.73 -18.74 -14.09
C PRO A 163 -24.61 -18.47 -12.86
N ARG A 164 -24.46 -19.30 -11.83
CA ARG A 164 -25.27 -19.21 -10.62
C ARG A 164 -25.07 -17.86 -9.93
N PRO A 165 -26.10 -17.28 -9.28
CA PRO A 165 -25.97 -16.02 -8.56
C PRO A 165 -24.88 -16.01 -7.47
N GLU A 166 -24.55 -17.19 -6.93
CA GLU A 166 -23.48 -17.38 -5.95
C GLU A 166 -22.09 -17.21 -6.60
N THR A 167 -21.86 -17.85 -7.74
CA THR A 167 -20.62 -17.73 -8.53
C THR A 167 -20.37 -16.28 -8.93
N VAL A 168 -21.42 -15.55 -9.34
CA VAL A 168 -21.33 -14.12 -9.66
C VAL A 168 -20.94 -13.29 -8.44
N ARG A 169 -21.49 -13.58 -7.25
CA ARG A 169 -21.15 -12.86 -6.01
C ARG A 169 -19.72 -13.12 -5.58
N THR A 170 -19.29 -14.38 -5.59
CA THR A 170 -17.92 -14.76 -5.25
C THR A 170 -16.93 -14.11 -6.21
N ALA A 171 -17.15 -14.21 -7.52
CA ALA A 171 -16.28 -13.60 -8.52
C ALA A 171 -16.18 -12.07 -8.34
N ARG A 172 -17.30 -11.40 -8.00
CA ARG A 172 -17.32 -9.96 -7.68
C ARG A 172 -16.53 -9.61 -6.42
N ALA A 173 -16.54 -10.48 -5.42
CA ALA A 173 -15.82 -10.25 -4.17
C ALA A 173 -14.29 -10.26 -4.38
N PHE A 174 -13.80 -11.12 -5.28
CA PHE A 174 -12.38 -11.25 -5.62
C PHE A 174 -11.91 -10.37 -6.80
N ALA A 175 -12.83 -9.63 -7.42
CA ALA A 175 -12.51 -8.74 -8.53
C ALA A 175 -11.56 -7.60 -8.09
N PRO A 176 -10.79 -7.01 -9.02
CA PRO A 176 -10.02 -5.81 -8.73
C PRO A 176 -10.92 -4.69 -8.18
N GLY A 177 -10.50 -4.04 -7.09
CA GLY A 177 -11.24 -2.98 -6.41
C GLY A 177 -12.12 -3.46 -5.25
N GLY A 178 -12.86 -2.54 -4.63
CA GLY A 178 -13.71 -2.83 -3.47
C GLY A 178 -12.96 -2.73 -2.13
N LEU A 179 -13.53 -3.33 -1.08
CA LEU A 179 -12.99 -3.24 0.28
C LEU A 179 -11.60 -3.88 0.36
N GLU A 180 -10.67 -3.20 1.02
CA GLU A 180 -9.35 -3.71 1.38
C GLU A 180 -9.28 -3.99 2.88
N ILE A 181 -8.74 -5.17 3.22
CA ILE A 181 -8.27 -5.51 4.56
C ILE A 181 -6.92 -6.20 4.37
N SER A 182 -5.83 -5.57 4.81
CA SER A 182 -4.49 -6.09 4.58
C SER A 182 -3.55 -5.90 5.76
N PHE A 183 -2.60 -6.83 5.84
CA PHE A 183 -1.50 -6.81 6.80
C PHE A 183 -0.18 -6.75 6.04
N GLY A 184 0.77 -6.03 6.60
CA GLY A 184 2.11 -5.93 6.02
C GLY A 184 3.19 -6.01 7.08
N LEU A 185 4.34 -6.53 6.67
CA LEU A 185 5.61 -6.44 7.36
C LEU A 185 6.49 -5.45 6.60
N SER A 186 7.16 -4.55 7.30
CA SER A 186 8.14 -3.63 6.73
C SER A 186 9.49 -3.82 7.40
N ILE A 187 10.55 -3.93 6.62
CA ILE A 187 11.93 -4.09 7.09
C ILE A 187 12.74 -2.87 6.65
N GLY A 188 13.32 -2.16 7.61
CA GLY A 188 14.16 -0.99 7.37
C GLY A 188 15.51 -1.36 6.74
N LEU A 189 15.79 -0.77 5.59
CA LEU A 189 17.02 -0.94 4.83
C LEU A 189 17.93 0.29 5.00
N GLY A 190 19.23 0.06 5.13
CA GLY A 190 20.23 1.12 5.23
C GLY A 190 20.29 1.80 6.61
N PRO A 191 20.79 3.05 6.68
CA PRO A 191 20.88 3.81 7.92
C PRO A 191 19.51 4.33 8.38
N ARG A 192 19.39 4.54 9.70
CA ARG A 192 18.25 5.27 10.27
C ARG A 192 18.26 6.71 9.75
N ARG A 193 17.07 7.28 9.60
CA ARG A 193 16.89 8.64 9.10
C ARG A 193 17.20 9.67 10.18
#